data_AF-A0A2V5HQN6-F1
#
_entry.id   AF-A0A2V5HQN6-F1
#
_cell.length_a   1.000
_cell.length_b   1.000
_cell.length_c   1.000
_cell.angle_alpha   90.00
_cell.angle_beta   90.00
_cell.angle_gamma   90.00
#
_symmetry.space_group_name_H-M   'P 1'
#
loop_
_entity.id
_entity.type
_entity.pdbx_description
1 polymer ?
#
loop_
_entity_poly.entity_id
_entity_poly.type
_entity_poly.pdbx_seq_one_letter_code
_entity_poly.pdbx_strand_id
1 'polypeptide(L)'
;PDTPLARLSLAKFSHVTTSLNHRGPLNWGHIIGNNDLAATFENSRATNSSSGSSILLRISRFHDIMEELDLSFFAMAAIKAPAQSAQGQASKPLFAVVVKLPCLAVKYPRGNMIRRFQIKFSAERDYYAALAILSEMSCPFSEASPAPMHHKQISSQWDTGSFRPGSMSSEP
;
A
#
# COMPACT_ATOMS: atom_id res chain seq x y z
N PRO A 1 6.78 -1.93 29.91
CA PRO A 1 5.59 -1.25 29.34
C PRO A 1 5.93 -0.64 27.98
N ASP A 2 5.09 -0.92 26.97
CA ASP A 2 5.20 -0.25 25.67
C ASP A 2 4.80 1.22 25.83
N THR A 3 5.57 2.12 25.21
CA THR A 3 5.33 3.57 25.31
C THR A 3 4.62 4.04 24.04
N PRO A 4 3.40 4.62 24.12
CA PRO A 4 2.72 5.14 22.95
C PRO A 4 3.48 6.34 22.39
N LEU A 5 3.75 6.32 21.08
CA LEU A 5 4.37 7.40 20.32
C LEU A 5 3.32 8.35 19.75
N ALA A 6 2.26 7.79 19.16
CA ALA A 6 1.15 8.55 18.62
C ALA A 6 -0.11 7.71 18.57
N ARG A 7 -1.27 8.36 18.74
CA ARG A 7 -2.59 7.80 18.44
C ARG A 7 -3.27 8.71 17.43
N LEU A 8 -3.47 8.19 16.23
CA LEU A 8 -3.86 8.92 15.04
C LEU A 8 -5.27 8.50 14.61
N SER A 9 -6.14 9.47 14.33
CA SER A 9 -7.54 9.20 14.02
C SER A 9 -7.69 8.76 12.56
N LEU A 10 -8.51 7.73 12.32
CA LEU A 10 -8.72 7.19 10.99
C LEU A 10 -10.15 7.40 10.51
N ALA A 11 -10.29 7.85 9.27
CA ALA A 11 -11.56 7.95 8.57
C ALA A 11 -11.94 6.62 7.89
N LYS A 12 -10.95 5.77 7.59
CA LYS A 12 -11.18 4.46 6.97
C LYS A 12 -10.01 3.52 7.21
N PHE A 13 -10.32 2.25 7.46
CA PHE A 13 -9.39 1.13 7.36
C PHE A 13 -9.90 0.17 6.28
N SER A 14 -9.01 -0.25 5.39
CA SER A 14 -9.30 -1.22 4.33
C SER A 14 -8.27 -2.32 4.38
N HIS A 15 -8.68 -3.58 4.26
CA HIS A 15 -7.75 -4.71 4.35
C HIS A 15 -8.13 -5.83 3.40
N VAL A 16 -7.14 -6.64 3.04
CA VAL A 16 -7.32 -7.88 2.28
C VAL A 16 -6.19 -8.84 2.62
N THR A 17 -6.51 -10.13 2.63
CA THR A 17 -5.52 -11.20 2.78
C THR A 17 -5.63 -12.11 1.57
N THR A 18 -4.50 -12.41 0.92
CA THR A 18 -4.46 -13.26 -0.27
C THR A 18 -3.39 -14.33 -0.13
N SER A 19 -3.45 -15.40 -0.93
CA SER A 19 -2.31 -16.30 -1.07
C SER A 19 -1.11 -15.58 -1.72
N LEU A 20 0.09 -16.14 -1.56
CA LEU A 20 1.32 -15.59 -2.15
C LEU A 20 1.25 -15.49 -3.68
N ASN A 21 0.56 -16.45 -4.31
CA ASN A 21 0.44 -16.59 -5.75
C ASN A 21 -0.89 -16.03 -6.30
N HIS A 22 -1.63 -15.23 -5.51
CA HIS A 22 -2.91 -14.68 -5.95
C HIS A 22 -2.76 -13.84 -7.22
N ARG A 23 -3.48 -14.23 -8.27
CA ARG A 23 -3.57 -13.51 -9.54
C ARG A 23 -5.03 -13.16 -9.79
N GLY A 24 -5.40 -11.92 -9.50
CA GLY A 24 -6.76 -11.43 -9.71
C GLY A 24 -7.04 -10.15 -8.95
N PRO A 25 -8.26 -9.59 -9.11
CA PRO A 25 -8.71 -8.47 -8.30
C PRO A 25 -8.62 -8.76 -6.80
N LEU A 26 -8.46 -7.72 -6.00
CA LEU A 26 -8.43 -7.81 -4.55
C LEU A 26 -9.82 -7.53 -3.98
N ASN A 27 -10.34 -8.47 -3.20
CA ASN A 27 -11.61 -8.31 -2.49
C ASN A 27 -11.34 -7.62 -1.14
N TRP A 28 -11.40 -6.29 -1.16
CA TRP A 28 -11.14 -5.48 0.02
C TRP A 28 -12.31 -5.49 1.00
N GLY A 29 -12.01 -5.73 2.28
CA GLY A 29 -12.89 -5.35 3.38
C GLY A 29 -12.69 -3.88 3.73
N HIS A 30 -13.77 -3.17 4.05
CA HIS A 30 -13.74 -1.75 4.36
C HIS A 30 -14.47 -1.47 5.67
N ILE A 31 -13.82 -0.72 6.56
CA ILE A 31 -14.38 -0.22 7.82
C ILE A 31 -14.26 1.30 7.79
N ILE A 32 -15.40 1.98 7.85
CA ILE A 32 -15.46 3.44 7.90
C ILE A 32 -15.32 3.86 9.36
N GLY A 33 -14.43 4.81 9.62
CA GLY A 33 -14.20 5.35 10.95
C GLY A 33 -15.23 6.42 11.28
N ASN A 34 -15.90 6.26 12.41
CA ASN A 34 -16.88 7.20 12.95
C ASN A 34 -16.38 7.71 14.32
N ASN A 35 -15.14 8.21 14.36
CA ASN A 35 -14.40 8.57 15.57
C ASN A 35 -14.07 7.41 16.53
N ASP A 36 -14.31 6.17 16.08
CA ASP A 36 -14.04 4.94 16.81
C ASP A 36 -12.78 4.23 16.32
N LEU A 37 -12.18 4.66 15.21
CA LEU A 37 -11.07 3.99 14.54
C LEU A 37 -9.77 4.78 14.71
N ALA A 38 -8.70 4.11 15.16
CA ALA A 38 -7.39 4.73 15.37
C ALA A 38 -6.22 3.85 14.93
N ALA A 39 -5.13 4.49 14.51
CA ALA A 39 -3.81 3.88 14.38
C ALA A 39 -2.95 4.33 15.57
N THR A 40 -2.42 3.38 16.35
CA THR A 40 -1.49 3.66 17.43
C THR A 40 -0.11 3.17 17.05
N PHE A 41 0.88 4.05 17.15
CA PHE A 41 2.30 3.70 17.04
C PHE A 41 2.87 3.62 18.45
N GLU A 42 3.56 2.54 18.77
CA GLU A 42 4.10 2.30 20.10
C GLU A 42 5.56 1.86 20.02
N ASN A 43 6.37 2.35 20.94
CA ASN A 43 7.72 1.86 21.15
C ASN A 43 7.65 0.66 22.10
N SER A 44 7.83 -0.54 21.53
CA SER A 44 7.96 -1.75 22.31
C SER A 44 9.40 -1.94 22.77
N ARG A 45 9.56 -2.01 24.09
CA ARG A 45 10.80 -2.49 24.71
C ARG A 45 10.72 -4.01 24.74
N ALA A 46 11.29 -4.66 23.73
CA ALA A 46 11.45 -6.11 23.76
C ALA A 46 12.22 -6.49 25.03
N THR A 47 11.60 -7.27 25.91
CA THR A 47 12.15 -7.61 27.22
C THR A 47 13.44 -8.44 27.12
N ASN A 48 13.74 -9.02 25.95
CA ASN A 48 14.74 -10.07 25.79
C ASN A 48 15.71 -9.89 24.60
N SER A 49 15.79 -8.71 23.95
CA SER A 49 16.75 -8.50 22.85
C SER A 49 17.70 -7.36 23.14
N SER A 50 19.00 -7.65 23.06
CA SER A 50 20.14 -6.73 23.07
C SER A 50 20.19 -5.79 21.85
N SER A 51 19.04 -5.47 21.25
CA SER A 51 18.93 -4.66 20.04
C SER A 51 17.61 -3.87 20.06
N GLY A 52 17.71 -2.59 20.44
CA GLY A 52 16.82 -1.50 20.02
C GLY A 52 15.36 -1.50 20.50
N SER A 53 14.79 -0.29 20.51
CA SER A 53 13.35 -0.06 20.51
C SER A 53 12.72 -0.58 19.21
N SER A 54 11.64 -1.37 19.30
CA SER A 54 10.84 -1.77 18.14
C SER A 54 9.59 -0.88 18.03
N ILE A 55 9.19 -0.48 16.82
CA ILE A 55 7.95 0.28 16.62
C ILE A 55 6.84 -0.67 16.17
N LEU A 56 5.80 -0.75 16.99
CA LEU A 56 4.58 -1.50 16.72
C LEU A 56 3.49 -0.56 16.18
N LEU A 57 2.82 -0.98 15.11
CA LEU A 57 1.62 -0.34 14.60
C LEU A 57 0.40 -1.20 14.95
N ARG A 58 -0.56 -0.60 15.66
CA ARG A 58 -1.86 -1.19 15.98
C ARG A 58 -2.97 -0.41 15.29
N ILE A 59 -3.90 -1.11 14.66
CA ILE A 59 -5.16 -0.53 14.20
C ILE A 59 -6.25 -1.06 15.13
N SER A 60 -6.97 -0.15 15.79
CA SER A 60 -8.05 -0.52 16.71
C SER A 60 -9.35 0.19 16.37
N ARG A 61 -10.46 -0.50 16.66
CA ARG A 61 -11.79 0.07 16.68
C ARG A 61 -12.33 -0.01 18.10
N PHE A 62 -12.66 1.12 18.71
CA PHE A 62 -12.91 1.24 20.15
C PHE A 62 -11.74 0.66 20.97
N HIS A 63 -11.96 -0.51 21.58
CA HIS A 63 -10.98 -1.24 22.37
C HIS A 63 -10.48 -2.52 21.68
N ASP A 64 -11.04 -2.87 20.52
CA ASP A 64 -10.72 -4.09 19.80
C ASP A 64 -9.56 -3.83 18.83
N ILE A 65 -8.49 -4.62 18.96
CA ILE A 65 -7.35 -4.59 18.05
C ILE A 65 -7.71 -5.39 16.78
N MET A 66 -7.69 -4.71 15.65
CA MET A 66 -8.02 -5.27 14.34
C MET A 66 -6.78 -5.69 13.55
N GLU A 67 -5.68 -4.97 13.75
CA GLU A 67 -4.38 -5.26 13.15
C GLU A 67 -3.28 -4.91 14.14
N GLU A 68 -2.24 -5.74 14.17
CA GLU A 68 -1.01 -5.49 14.92
C GLU A 68 0.17 -5.90 14.04
N LEU A 69 1.16 -5.00 13.92
CA LEU A 69 2.28 -5.15 13.01
C LEU A 69 3.56 -4.56 13.63
N ASP A 70 4.59 -5.39 13.81
CA ASP A 70 5.93 -4.92 14.15
C ASP A 70 6.59 -4.33 12.89
N LEU A 71 6.57 -3.00 12.77
CA LEU A 71 7.13 -2.31 11.62
C LEU A 71 8.65 -2.44 11.57
N SER A 72 9.34 -2.42 12.72
CA SER A 72 10.80 -2.48 12.78
C SER A 72 11.31 -3.82 12.29
N PHE A 73 10.67 -4.93 12.68
CA PHE A 73 10.99 -6.28 12.22
C PHE A 73 10.93 -6.37 10.68
N PHE A 74 9.82 -5.90 10.09
CA PHE A 74 9.65 -5.97 8.64
C PHE A 74 10.52 -4.97 7.88
N ALA A 75 10.74 -3.76 8.40
CA ALA A 75 11.63 -2.78 7.81
C ALA A 75 13.08 -3.30 7.76
N MET A 76 13.58 -3.87 8.86
CA MET A 76 14.91 -4.48 8.90
C MET A 76 15.04 -5.65 7.93
N ALA A 77 14.02 -6.52 7.86
CA ALA A 77 14.01 -7.64 6.92
C ALA A 77 14.01 -7.16 5.46
N ALA A 78 13.30 -6.07 5.15
CA ALA A 78 13.27 -5.48 3.82
C ALA A 78 14.62 -4.86 3.40
N ILE A 79 15.35 -4.26 4.35
CA ILE A 79 16.70 -3.70 4.10
C ILE A 79 17.74 -4.82 3.90
N LYS A 80 17.63 -5.92 4.65
CA LYS A 80 18.58 -7.05 4.59
C LYS A 80 18.31 -8.02 3.45
N ALA A 81 17.13 -7.99 2.83
CA ALA A 81 16.81 -8.86 1.71
C ALA A 81 17.74 -8.52 0.53
N PRO A 82 18.49 -9.50 -0.03
CA PRO A 82 19.26 -9.25 -1.24
C PRO A 82 18.27 -8.83 -2.34
N ALA A 83 18.64 -7.80 -3.11
CA ALA A 83 17.93 -7.45 -4.33
C ALA A 83 17.96 -8.69 -5.23
N GLN A 84 16.90 -9.49 -5.25
CA GLN A 84 16.82 -10.70 -6.06
C GLN A 84 16.64 -10.28 -7.52
N SER A 85 17.73 -9.86 -8.15
CA SER A 85 17.89 -9.77 -9.58
C SER A 85 18.57 -11.07 -10.06
N ALA A 86 17.79 -12.13 -10.15
CA ALA A 86 18.12 -13.28 -10.98
C ALA A 86 16.94 -13.50 -11.92
N GLN A 87 17.17 -13.22 -13.21
CA GLN A 87 16.23 -13.41 -14.33
C GLN A 87 15.06 -12.42 -14.44
N GLY A 88 15.36 -11.17 -14.85
CA GLY A 88 14.50 -10.35 -15.70
C GLY A 88 13.13 -9.88 -15.18
N GLN A 89 12.66 -10.35 -14.02
CA GLN A 89 11.47 -9.87 -13.34
C GLN A 89 11.86 -9.42 -11.95
N ALA A 90 11.80 -8.11 -11.69
CA ALA A 90 11.94 -7.58 -10.34
C ALA A 90 10.86 -8.24 -9.46
N SER A 91 11.26 -9.11 -8.53
CA SER A 91 10.33 -9.70 -7.58
C SER A 91 9.80 -8.58 -6.68
N LYS A 92 8.48 -8.41 -6.63
CA LYS A 92 7.86 -7.35 -5.81
C LYS A 92 8.20 -7.62 -4.34
N PRO A 93 8.70 -6.63 -3.58
CA PRO A 93 9.18 -6.85 -2.22
C PRO A 93 8.04 -7.36 -1.33
N LEU A 94 8.26 -8.35 -0.46
CA LEU A 94 7.18 -8.95 0.35
C LEU A 94 6.60 -7.96 1.36
N PHE A 95 7.45 -7.09 1.89
CA PHE A 95 7.07 -5.93 2.70
C PHE A 95 7.12 -4.66 1.84
N ALA A 96 6.12 -3.80 1.96
CA ALA A 96 6.14 -2.47 1.34
C ALA A 96 5.23 -1.52 2.09
N VAL A 97 5.70 -0.28 2.29
CA VAL A 97 4.88 0.84 2.75
C VAL A 97 4.77 1.84 1.61
N VAL A 98 3.54 2.21 1.26
CA VAL A 98 3.24 3.20 0.23
C VAL A 98 2.43 4.32 0.83
N VAL A 99 2.83 5.56 0.56
CA VAL A 99 2.21 6.75 1.13
C VAL A 99 1.64 7.62 0.01
N LYS A 100 0.44 8.15 0.25
CA LYS A 100 -0.22 9.13 -0.63
C LYS A 100 -1.24 9.87 0.21
N LEU A 101 -1.06 11.17 0.43
CA LEU A 101 -1.96 11.97 1.27
C LEU A 101 -3.45 11.70 0.97
N PRO A 102 -4.33 11.47 1.97
CA PRO A 102 -4.07 11.28 3.41
C PRO A 102 -4.06 9.78 3.79
N CYS A 103 -3.37 8.96 3.02
CA CYS A 103 -3.38 7.50 3.13
C CYS A 103 -1.98 6.91 3.30
N LEU A 104 -1.93 5.84 4.08
CA LEU A 104 -0.78 4.96 4.21
C LEU A 104 -1.26 3.53 3.89
N ALA A 105 -0.54 2.83 3.04
CA ALA A 105 -0.82 1.45 2.67
C ALA A 105 0.37 0.56 3.02
N VAL A 106 0.10 -0.59 3.63
CA VAL A 106 1.11 -1.58 3.99
C VAL A 106 0.79 -2.91 3.35
N LYS A 107 1.83 -3.57 2.87
CA LYS A 107 1.83 -4.97 2.45
C LYS A 107 2.89 -5.70 3.27
N TYR A 108 2.57 -6.87 3.80
CA TYR A 108 3.50 -7.70 4.54
C TYR A 108 3.09 -9.19 4.50
N PRO A 109 4.04 -10.12 4.70
CA PRO A 109 3.70 -11.53 4.81
C PRO A 109 3.05 -11.82 6.18
N ARG A 110 2.00 -12.65 6.18
CA ARG A 110 1.31 -13.15 7.38
C ARG A 110 1.18 -14.66 7.25
N GLY A 111 2.09 -15.39 7.88
CA GLY A 111 2.23 -16.83 7.65
C GLY A 111 2.58 -17.11 6.18
N ASN A 112 1.81 -17.99 5.54
CA ASN A 112 1.94 -18.32 4.11
C ASN A 112 1.10 -17.41 3.18
N MET A 113 0.50 -16.34 3.74
CA MET A 113 -0.34 -15.40 3.01
C MET A 113 0.31 -14.02 2.92
N ILE A 114 -0.24 -13.17 2.04
CA ILE A 114 0.07 -11.75 1.97
C ILE A 114 -1.08 -10.97 2.56
N ARG A 115 -0.79 -10.18 3.59
CA ARG A 115 -1.71 -9.22 4.20
C ARG A 115 -1.45 -7.85 3.60
N ARG A 116 -2.53 -7.14 3.28
CA ARG A 116 -2.50 -5.75 2.82
C ARG A 116 -3.51 -4.96 3.60
N PHE A 117 -3.14 -3.75 3.98
CA PHE A 117 -4.11 -2.79 4.46
C PHE A 117 -3.80 -1.38 3.96
N GLN A 118 -4.82 -0.53 3.96
CA GLN A 118 -4.73 0.89 3.74
C GLN A 118 -5.50 1.60 4.84
N ILE A 119 -4.87 2.57 5.46
CA ILE A 119 -5.51 3.52 6.37
C ILE A 119 -5.68 4.86 5.65
N LYS A 120 -6.81 5.51 5.89
CA LYS A 120 -7.05 6.91 5.55
C LYS A 120 -7.14 7.68 6.86
N PHE A 121 -6.25 8.64 7.07
CA PHE A 121 -6.27 9.50 8.25
C PHE A 121 -7.46 10.47 8.17
N SER A 122 -8.02 10.81 9.33
CA SER A 122 -9.08 11.81 9.44
C SER A 122 -8.57 13.23 9.25
N ALA A 123 -7.30 13.48 9.58
CA ALA A 123 -6.64 14.78 9.45
C ALA A 123 -5.28 14.65 8.76
N GLU A 124 -4.88 15.67 8.01
CA GLU A 124 -3.58 15.69 7.33
C GLU A 124 -2.40 15.71 8.31
N ARG A 125 -2.54 16.41 9.45
CA ARG A 125 -1.52 16.41 10.51
C ARG A 125 -1.19 14.99 11.00
N ASP A 126 -2.20 14.12 11.06
CA ASP A 126 -2.03 12.73 11.51
C ASP A 126 -1.25 11.93 10.46
N TYR A 127 -1.49 12.19 9.17
CA TYR A 127 -0.68 11.63 8.09
C TYR A 127 0.80 12.02 8.21
N TYR A 128 1.10 13.31 8.41
CA TYR A 128 2.48 13.77 8.54
C TYR A 128 3.15 13.25 9.83
N ALA A 129 2.39 13.12 10.93
CA ALA A 129 2.89 12.49 12.15
C ALA A 129 3.28 11.02 11.90
N ALA A 130 2.48 10.26 11.17
CA ALA A 130 2.84 8.89 10.79
C ALA A 130 4.11 8.84 9.92
N LEU A 131 4.26 9.77 8.95
CA LEU A 131 5.48 9.84 8.13
C LEU A 131 6.74 10.17 8.95
N ALA A 132 6.61 11.05 9.94
CA ALA A 132 7.72 11.41 10.83
C ALA A 132 8.20 10.17 11.62
N ILE A 133 7.27 9.40 12.19
CA ILE A 133 7.58 8.16 12.90
C ILE A 133 8.25 7.13 11.98
N LEU A 134 7.70 6.90 10.78
CA LEU A 134 8.28 5.98 9.79
C LEU A 134 9.71 6.40 9.38
N SER A 135 9.94 7.71 9.22
CA SER A 135 11.26 8.25 8.85
C SER A 135 12.26 8.11 9.99
N GLU A 136 11.84 8.41 11.23
CA GLU A 136 12.67 8.30 12.44
C GLU A 136 13.16 6.86 12.64
N MET A 137 12.31 5.87 12.38
CA MET A 137 12.68 4.46 12.47
C MET A 137 13.38 3.90 11.22
N SER A 138 13.72 4.76 10.25
CA SER A 138 14.31 4.35 8.97
C SER A 138 13.48 3.29 8.22
N CYS A 139 12.15 3.32 8.36
CA CYS A 139 11.26 2.42 7.63
C CYS A 139 11.20 2.83 6.16
N PRO A 140 11.50 1.93 5.21
CA PRO A 140 11.40 2.27 3.79
C PRO A 140 9.93 2.44 3.38
N PHE A 141 9.60 3.59 2.80
CA PHE A 141 8.31 3.83 2.16
C PHE A 141 8.48 4.54 0.81
N SER A 142 7.49 4.41 -0.06
CA SER A 142 7.48 5.03 -1.38
C SER A 142 6.23 5.87 -1.59
N GLU A 143 6.35 6.95 -2.35
CA GLU A 143 5.19 7.74 -2.74
C GLU A 143 4.42 7.04 -3.88
N ALA A 144 3.09 7.03 -3.81
CA ALA A 144 2.28 6.49 -4.89
C ALA A 144 2.38 7.40 -6.11
N SER A 145 3.15 6.97 -7.12
CA SER A 145 3.21 7.68 -8.40
C SER A 145 1.82 7.69 -9.07
N PRO A 146 1.35 8.83 -9.61
CA PRO A 146 0.24 8.81 -10.55
C PRO A 146 0.70 7.94 -11.73
N ALA A 147 0.06 6.79 -11.93
CA ALA A 147 0.38 5.92 -13.06
C ALA A 147 0.44 6.78 -14.33
N PRO A 148 1.46 6.62 -15.20
CA PRO A 148 1.48 7.31 -16.47
C PRO A 148 0.18 6.96 -17.17
N MET A 149 -0.65 7.96 -17.42
CA MET A 149 -1.84 7.82 -18.23
C MET A 149 -1.37 7.36 -19.60
N HIS A 150 -1.46 6.05 -19.88
CA HIS A 150 -1.51 5.59 -21.25
C HIS A 150 -2.77 6.22 -21.84
N HIS A 151 -2.64 7.43 -22.40
CA HIS A 151 -3.54 7.90 -23.44
C HIS A 151 -3.49 6.84 -24.53
N LYS A 152 -4.40 5.86 -24.48
CA LYS A 152 -4.86 5.24 -25.71
C LYS A 152 -5.45 6.40 -26.50
N GLN A 153 -4.67 6.95 -27.43
CA GLN A 153 -5.20 7.73 -28.54
C GLN A 153 -6.16 6.78 -29.29
N ILE A 154 -7.40 6.73 -28.84
CA ILE A 154 -8.51 6.33 -29.70
C ILE A 154 -8.69 7.54 -30.61
N SER A 155 -7.96 7.52 -31.71
CA SER A 155 -8.26 8.34 -32.88
C SER A 155 -9.63 7.89 -33.37
N SER A 156 -10.68 8.60 -32.95
CA SER A 156 -11.94 8.64 -33.67
C SER A 156 -11.66 9.28 -35.04
N GLN A 157 -11.34 8.48 -36.04
CA GLN A 157 -11.46 8.90 -37.44
C GLN A 157 -12.96 9.08 -37.69
N TRP A 158 -13.35 10.33 -37.82
CA TRP A 158 -14.62 10.76 -38.37
C TRP A 158 -14.50 10.52 -39.88
N ASP A 159 -15.10 9.43 -40.34
CA ASP A 159 -15.30 9.18 -41.78
C ASP A 159 -16.05 10.37 -42.36
N THR A 160 -15.33 11.23 -43.09
CA THR A 160 -15.96 12.24 -43.94
C THR A 160 -16.10 11.61 -45.30
N GLY A 161 -17.34 11.30 -45.65
CA GLY A 161 -17.69 10.72 -46.93
C GLY A 161 -17.10 11.50 -48.10
N SER A 162 -16.60 10.75 -49.09
CA SER A 162 -16.47 11.26 -50.44
C SER A 162 -17.19 10.31 -51.37
N PHE A 163 -18.19 10.85 -52.04
CA PHE A 163 -19.02 10.18 -53.02
C PHE A 163 -18.23 9.96 -54.33
N ARG A 164 -18.24 8.68 -54.76
CA ARG A 164 -18.21 8.07 -56.12
C ARG A 164 -18.25 9.02 -57.35
N PRO A 165 -17.62 8.64 -58.50
CA PRO A 165 -18.22 7.62 -59.39
C PRO A 165 -17.24 6.68 -60.11
N GLY A 166 -17.77 5.59 -60.64
CA GLY A 166 -17.02 4.42 -61.10
C GLY A 166 -16.53 4.45 -62.54
N SER A 167 -15.94 3.33 -62.96
CA SER A 167 -15.78 2.93 -64.36
C SER A 167 -15.48 1.44 -64.47
N MET A 168 -15.99 0.87 -65.55
CA MET A 168 -16.18 -0.55 -65.83
C MET A 168 -14.90 -1.26 -66.30
N SER A 169 -14.86 -2.57 -66.03
CA SER A 169 -14.44 -3.68 -66.93
C SER A 169 -13.12 -3.59 -67.72
N SER A 170 -12.19 -4.52 -67.49
CA SER A 170 -12.03 -5.80 -68.24
C SER A 170 -10.63 -6.40 -68.04
N GLU A 171 -10.59 -7.72 -67.84
CA GLU A 171 -9.44 -8.64 -67.98
C GLU A 171 -8.97 -8.68 -69.45
N PRO A 172 -7.73 -9.13 -69.75
CA PRO A 172 -7.29 -10.53 -69.60
C PRO A 172 -5.96 -10.72 -68.84
#